data_AF-A0A094A069-F1
#
_entry.id   AF-A0A094A069-F1
#
_cell.length_a   1.000
_cell.length_b   1.000
_cell.length_c   1.000
_cell.angle_alpha   90.00
_cell.angle_beta   90.00
_cell.angle_gamma   90.00
#
_symmetry.space_group_name_H-M   'P 1'
#
loop_
_entity.id
_entity.type
_entity.pdbx_description
1 polymer ?
#
loop_
_entity_poly.entity_id
_entity_poly.type
_entity_poly.pdbx_seq_one_letter_code
_entity_poly.pdbx_strand_id
1 'polypeptide(L)'
;MLLTKAALVSGLLAGSTYAGSIPSNVKTFYDGLKSKGSCSKPLKSGFYALDGGSKDFSYCGDHMADYNVLYIQGKNGQLADMDIDCDGIINSPYSDGRCEASQDTQPQSSYIDLIKGYNVGIKDVDSYIHSYVVLGNYADEGTSGYTTFHPTDYGIEPLSIVAVVCNNQLFYGVWADQNGDD
;
A
#
# COMPACT_ATOMS: atom_id res chain seq x y z
N MET A 1 57.69 4.41 22.77
CA MET A 1 56.27 4.05 22.89
C MET A 1 55.51 4.76 21.76
N LEU A 2 55.16 4.01 20.72
CA LEU A 2 54.36 4.50 19.59
C LEU A 2 52.88 4.44 19.98
N LEU A 3 52.24 5.60 20.15
CA LEU A 3 50.78 5.69 20.27
C LEU A 3 50.18 5.70 18.87
N THR A 4 49.71 4.55 18.41
CA THR A 4 48.85 4.41 17.24
C THR A 4 47.48 5.01 17.56
N LYS A 5 47.16 6.15 16.94
CA LYS A 5 45.80 6.71 16.93
C LYS A 5 44.94 5.83 16.01
N ALA A 6 44.15 4.95 16.59
CA ALA A 6 43.09 4.25 15.87
C ALA A 6 41.97 5.26 15.56
N ALA A 7 41.76 5.57 14.28
CA ALA A 7 40.59 6.30 13.83
C ALA A 7 39.41 5.32 13.79
N LEU A 8 38.47 5.45 14.73
CA LEU A 8 37.17 4.80 14.65
C LEU A 8 36.34 5.52 13.58
N VAL A 9 36.26 4.91 12.40
CA VAL A 9 35.26 5.27 11.39
C VAL A 9 33.96 4.58 11.79
N SER A 10 33.09 5.29 12.52
CA SER A 10 31.71 4.87 12.70
C SER A 10 30.98 5.05 11.37
N GLY A 11 30.94 4.01 10.56
CA GLY A 11 30.07 3.95 9.40
C GLY A 11 28.62 3.93 9.88
N LEU A 12 27.89 5.03 9.69
CA LEU A 12 26.42 4.98 9.70
C LEU A 12 26.01 4.02 8.58
N LEU A 13 25.58 2.83 8.94
CA LEU A 13 24.72 2.01 8.10
C LEU A 13 23.37 2.73 8.06
N ALA A 14 23.27 3.76 7.21
CA ALA A 14 21.96 4.19 6.74
C ALA A 14 21.37 2.97 6.03
N GLY A 15 20.38 2.33 6.66
CA GLY A 15 19.60 1.29 6.03
C GLY A 15 19.07 1.87 4.73
N SER A 16 19.64 1.42 3.61
CA SER A 16 19.13 1.80 2.30
C SER A 16 17.73 1.22 2.24
N THR A 17 16.70 2.07 2.33
CA THR A 17 15.39 1.68 1.85
C THR A 17 15.60 1.31 0.39
N TYR A 18 15.46 0.02 0.07
CA TYR A 18 15.66 -0.48 -1.29
C TYR A 18 14.46 -0.01 -2.13
N ALA A 19 14.48 1.26 -2.50
CA ALA A 19 13.68 1.76 -3.58
C ALA A 19 14.30 1.23 -4.88
N GLY A 20 13.67 0.19 -5.44
CA GLY A 20 14.14 -0.43 -6.67
C GLY A 20 14.00 0.56 -7.83
N SER A 21 14.96 0.55 -8.75
CA SER A 21 14.72 1.14 -10.07
C SER A 21 13.50 0.47 -10.70
N ILE A 22 12.56 1.26 -11.22
CA ILE A 22 11.37 0.70 -11.86
C ILE A 22 11.80 -0.13 -13.07
N PRO A 23 11.50 -1.44 -13.12
CA PRO A 23 11.76 -2.26 -14.30
C PRO A 23 11.11 -1.65 -15.55
N SER A 24 11.77 -1.74 -16.70
CA SER A 24 11.33 -1.06 -17.92
C SER A 24 9.92 -1.44 -18.36
N ASN A 25 9.53 -2.71 -18.19
CA ASN A 25 8.18 -3.20 -18.45
C ASN A 25 7.14 -2.59 -17.50
N VAL A 26 7.45 -2.50 -16.20
CA VAL A 26 6.57 -1.87 -15.20
C VAL A 26 6.43 -0.37 -15.49
N LYS A 27 7.53 0.31 -15.84
CA LYS A 27 7.50 1.73 -16.20
C LYS A 27 6.64 1.98 -17.44
N THR A 28 6.83 1.17 -18.49
CA THR A 28 6.05 1.28 -19.74
C THR A 28 4.57 1.05 -19.46
N PHE A 29 4.23 0.05 -18.64
CA PHE A 29 2.86 -0.22 -18.23
C PHE A 29 2.26 0.97 -17.47
N TYR A 30 2.96 1.47 -16.44
CA TYR A 30 2.56 2.65 -15.65
C TYR A 30 2.36 3.90 -16.51
N ASP A 31 3.31 4.23 -17.39
CA ASP A 31 3.22 5.36 -18.31
C ASP A 31 2.04 5.19 -19.28
N GLY A 32 1.80 3.95 -19.74
CA GLY A 32 0.67 3.57 -20.57
C GLY A 32 -0.67 3.85 -19.91
N LEU A 33 -0.86 3.40 -18.66
CA LEU A 33 -2.05 3.70 -17.87
C LEU A 33 -2.29 5.21 -17.75
N LYS A 34 -1.26 5.99 -17.43
CA LYS A 34 -1.37 7.45 -17.32
C LYS A 34 -1.74 8.10 -18.66
N SER A 35 -1.08 7.70 -19.74
CA SER A 35 -1.34 8.26 -21.08
C SER A 35 -2.75 8.00 -21.59
N LYS A 36 -3.37 6.89 -21.15
CA LYS A 36 -4.75 6.53 -21.50
C LYS A 36 -5.78 7.52 -20.94
N GLY A 37 -5.44 8.24 -19.87
CA GLY A 37 -6.31 9.24 -19.25
C GLY A 37 -7.31 8.64 -18.24
N SER A 38 -8.06 7.62 -18.65
CA SER A 38 -9.03 6.91 -17.79
C SER A 38 -9.21 5.47 -18.22
N CYS A 39 -9.56 4.60 -17.28
CA CYS A 39 -9.73 3.19 -17.59
C CYS A 39 -11.00 2.92 -18.39
N SER A 40 -10.96 1.91 -19.25
CA SER A 40 -12.08 1.57 -20.16
C SER A 40 -13.04 0.56 -19.54
N LYS A 41 -12.57 -0.24 -18.60
CA LYS A 41 -13.31 -1.27 -17.86
C LYS A 41 -13.25 -0.96 -16.36
N PRO A 42 -13.98 0.06 -15.89
CA PRO A 42 -14.12 0.27 -14.45
C PRO A 42 -14.90 -0.92 -13.86
N LEU A 43 -14.36 -1.52 -12.80
CA LEU A 43 -15.04 -2.53 -12.01
C LEU A 43 -16.04 -1.87 -11.05
N LYS A 44 -15.65 -0.72 -10.49
CA LYS A 44 -16.49 0.14 -9.66
C LYS A 44 -15.96 1.57 -9.74
N SER A 45 -16.85 2.56 -9.71
CA SER A 45 -16.52 3.99 -9.75
C SER A 45 -17.17 4.72 -8.58
N GLY A 46 -16.75 5.96 -8.32
CA GLY A 46 -17.33 6.81 -7.28
C GLY A 46 -16.45 6.94 -6.03
N PHE A 47 -15.15 6.70 -6.17
CA PHE A 47 -14.17 6.80 -5.09
C PHE A 47 -13.46 8.15 -5.10
N TYR A 48 -13.02 8.55 -3.92
CA TYR A 48 -12.05 9.62 -3.74
C TYR A 48 -10.63 9.02 -3.79
N ALA A 49 -9.65 9.85 -4.13
CA ALA A 49 -8.24 9.53 -3.84
C ALA A 49 -7.74 10.23 -2.57
N LEU A 50 -8.38 11.33 -2.19
CA LEU A 50 -8.02 12.13 -1.01
C LEU A 50 -9.31 12.64 -0.37
N ASP A 51 -9.31 12.79 0.96
CA ASP A 51 -10.42 13.42 1.68
C ASP A 51 -10.74 14.81 1.08
N GLY A 52 -12.04 15.10 0.96
CA GLY A 52 -12.55 16.31 0.33
C GLY A 52 -12.32 16.41 -1.19
N GLY A 53 -11.77 15.36 -1.82
CA GLY A 53 -11.50 15.30 -3.26
C GLY A 53 -12.75 15.14 -4.14
N SER A 54 -12.55 14.79 -5.41
CA SER A 54 -13.66 14.42 -6.31
C SER A 54 -13.90 12.90 -6.32
N LYS A 55 -15.19 12.49 -6.41
CA LYS A 55 -15.62 11.09 -6.58
C LYS A 55 -15.39 10.54 -8.00
N ASP A 56 -14.24 10.87 -8.59
CA ASP A 56 -13.93 10.59 -9.99
C ASP A 56 -12.97 9.42 -10.19
N PHE A 57 -12.61 8.70 -9.12
CA PHE A 57 -11.74 7.53 -9.18
C PHE A 57 -12.55 6.23 -9.29
N SER A 58 -11.92 5.25 -9.93
CA SER A 58 -12.47 3.93 -10.17
C SER A 58 -11.43 2.86 -9.91
N TYR A 59 -11.85 1.73 -9.35
CA TYR A 59 -11.11 0.48 -9.46
C TYR A 59 -11.24 -0.03 -10.89
N CYS A 60 -10.10 -0.29 -11.53
CA CYS A 60 -10.01 -0.52 -12.96
C CYS A 60 -9.57 -1.95 -13.25
N GLY A 61 -10.31 -2.61 -14.14
CA GLY A 61 -10.12 -4.01 -14.52
C GLY A 61 -9.64 -4.20 -15.96
N ASP A 62 -9.08 -3.15 -16.58
CA ASP A 62 -8.62 -3.19 -17.97
C ASP A 62 -7.67 -4.35 -18.24
N HIS A 63 -6.87 -4.71 -17.24
CA HIS A 63 -5.80 -5.69 -17.32
C HIS A 63 -6.00 -6.93 -16.44
N MET A 64 -7.23 -7.19 -15.99
CA MET A 64 -7.52 -8.39 -15.20
C MET A 64 -7.41 -9.67 -16.03
N ALA A 65 -7.69 -9.61 -17.33
CA ALA A 65 -7.72 -10.80 -18.20
C ALA A 65 -6.37 -11.15 -18.86
N ASP A 66 -5.45 -10.18 -19.00
CA ASP A 66 -4.15 -10.35 -19.68
C ASP A 66 -2.98 -10.39 -18.69
N TYR A 67 -2.96 -9.50 -17.69
CA TYR A 67 -1.88 -9.39 -16.71
C TYR A 67 -2.32 -9.67 -15.27
N ASN A 68 -3.61 -9.89 -15.03
CA ASN A 68 -4.22 -9.98 -13.70
C ASN A 68 -3.88 -8.78 -12.81
N VAL A 69 -3.99 -7.57 -13.38
CA VAL A 69 -3.67 -6.31 -12.70
C VAL A 69 -4.93 -5.51 -12.42
N LEU A 70 -5.12 -5.20 -11.14
CA LEU A 70 -6.04 -4.22 -10.60
C LEU A 70 -5.28 -2.91 -10.33
N TYR A 71 -5.88 -1.77 -10.64
CA TYR A 71 -5.33 -0.45 -10.30
C TYR A 71 -6.46 0.57 -10.09
N ILE A 72 -6.14 1.71 -9.48
CA ILE A 72 -7.10 2.80 -9.23
C ILE A 72 -6.71 4.00 -10.10
N GLN A 73 -7.66 4.49 -10.91
CA GLN A 73 -7.42 5.60 -11.82
C GLN A 73 -8.58 6.58 -11.82
N GLY A 74 -8.24 7.87 -11.86
CA GLY A 74 -9.16 8.98 -12.04
C GLY A 74 -9.17 9.49 -13.48
N LYS A 75 -9.52 10.76 -13.66
CA LYS A 75 -9.51 11.44 -14.96
C LYS A 75 -8.11 11.95 -15.32
N ASN A 76 -7.87 12.20 -16.60
CA ASN A 76 -6.67 12.87 -17.10
C ASN A 76 -5.34 12.19 -16.70
N GLY A 77 -5.35 10.87 -16.48
CA GLY A 77 -4.18 10.07 -16.16
C GLY A 77 -3.79 10.10 -14.69
N GLN A 78 -4.64 10.64 -13.83
CA GLN A 78 -4.46 10.60 -12.37
C GLN A 78 -4.55 9.16 -11.88
N LEU A 79 -3.60 8.76 -11.04
CA LEU A 79 -3.67 7.51 -10.29
C LEU A 79 -3.87 7.87 -8.82
N ALA A 80 -4.57 7.01 -8.09
CA ALA A 80 -4.64 7.16 -6.64
C ALA A 80 -3.26 6.89 -6.02
N ASP A 81 -3.01 7.52 -4.89
CA ASP A 81 -2.01 7.08 -3.93
C ASP A 81 -2.37 5.71 -3.35
N MET A 82 -1.35 5.08 -2.80
CA MET A 82 -1.46 3.80 -2.12
C MET A 82 -0.88 4.02 -0.75
N ASP A 83 -1.75 4.08 0.25
CA ASP A 83 -1.35 4.47 1.59
C ASP A 83 -0.58 3.33 2.25
N ILE A 84 0.48 3.73 2.96
CA ILE A 84 1.20 2.86 3.87
C ILE A 84 0.54 3.03 5.23
N ASP A 85 0.18 1.91 5.82
CA ASP A 85 -0.64 1.89 7.01
C ASP A 85 0.20 1.59 8.28
N CYS A 86 -0.26 2.13 9.40
CA CYS A 86 0.38 2.12 10.71
C CYS A 86 -0.44 1.33 11.77
N ASP A 87 -1.50 0.67 11.35
CA ASP A 87 -2.31 -0.25 12.15
C ASP A 87 -1.57 -1.53 12.61
N GLY A 88 -2.27 -2.43 13.31
CA GLY A 88 -1.67 -3.65 13.84
C GLY A 88 -0.84 -3.43 15.10
N ILE A 89 0.45 -3.77 15.08
CA ILE A 89 1.31 -3.69 16.26
C ILE A 89 1.76 -2.24 16.56
N ILE A 90 0.95 -1.52 17.33
CA ILE A 90 1.18 -0.09 17.68
C ILE A 90 2.29 0.18 18.72
N ASN A 91 2.78 -0.83 19.44
CA ASN A 91 3.86 -0.70 20.45
C ASN A 91 5.03 -1.63 20.13
N SER A 92 5.49 -1.58 18.88
CA SER A 92 6.59 -2.43 18.42
C SER A 92 7.90 -2.10 19.14
N PRO A 93 8.68 -3.12 19.58
CA PRO A 93 10.05 -2.89 20.05
C PRO A 93 11.00 -2.44 18.94
N TYR A 94 10.56 -2.48 17.67
CA TYR A 94 11.32 -2.02 16.50
C TYR A 94 10.94 -0.60 16.08
N SER A 95 10.12 0.10 16.88
CA SER A 95 9.68 1.45 16.56
C SER A 95 10.86 2.40 16.33
N ASP A 96 10.85 3.06 15.18
CA ASP A 96 11.76 4.14 14.81
C ASP A 96 11.05 5.49 14.64
N GLY A 97 9.80 5.56 15.09
CA GLY A 97 8.97 6.77 15.07
C GLY A 97 8.25 7.07 13.75
N ARG A 98 8.43 6.25 12.69
CA ARG A 98 7.84 6.54 11.36
C ARG A 98 6.30 6.64 11.35
N CYS A 99 5.63 6.01 12.31
CA CYS A 99 4.18 6.02 12.45
C CYS A 99 3.67 7.00 13.52
N GLU A 100 4.54 7.72 14.23
CA GLU A 100 4.14 8.63 15.32
C GLU A 100 3.30 9.83 14.84
N ALA A 101 3.37 10.15 13.56
CA ALA A 101 2.59 11.23 12.97
C ALA A 101 1.13 10.83 12.65
N SER A 102 0.84 9.52 12.54
CA SER A 102 -0.54 9.07 12.37
C SER A 102 -1.32 9.27 13.67
N GLN A 103 -2.56 9.75 13.53
CA GLN A 103 -3.47 9.99 14.65
C GLN A 103 -4.68 9.05 14.65
N ASP A 104 -4.78 8.15 13.67
CA ASP A 104 -5.93 7.26 13.50
C ASP A 104 -5.59 5.76 13.60
N THR A 105 -4.37 5.43 14.02
CA THR A 105 -3.89 4.04 14.08
C THR A 105 -4.78 3.14 14.95
N GLN A 106 -5.05 1.93 14.49
CA GLN A 106 -5.76 0.87 15.21
C GLN A 106 -4.80 -0.21 15.74
N PRO A 107 -5.11 -0.86 16.87
CA PRO A 107 -4.26 -1.90 17.48
C PRO A 107 -4.34 -3.27 16.77
N GLN A 108 -4.93 -3.33 15.58
CA GLN A 108 -5.08 -4.55 14.77
C GLN A 108 -5.23 -4.18 13.29
N SER A 109 -4.76 -5.04 12.39
CA SER A 109 -5.03 -4.93 10.95
C SER A 109 -6.32 -5.66 10.56
N SER A 110 -6.87 -5.34 9.38
CA SER A 110 -8.05 -6.04 8.84
C SER A 110 -7.88 -7.54 8.66
N TYR A 111 -6.66 -8.04 8.44
CA TYR A 111 -6.38 -9.46 8.18
C TYR A 111 -5.69 -10.19 9.35
N ILE A 112 -5.77 -9.65 10.57
CA ILE A 112 -5.18 -10.24 11.77
C ILE A 112 -5.46 -11.74 11.96
N ASP A 113 -6.69 -12.19 11.69
CA ASP A 113 -7.06 -13.61 11.88
C ASP A 113 -6.43 -14.52 10.82
N LEU A 114 -6.27 -14.04 9.59
CA LEU A 114 -5.55 -14.76 8.54
C LEU A 114 -4.05 -14.87 8.89
N ILE A 115 -3.47 -13.79 9.39
CA ILE A 115 -2.06 -13.75 9.84
C ILE A 115 -1.82 -14.78 10.95
N LYS A 116 -2.68 -14.77 11.99
CA LYS A 116 -2.63 -15.77 13.07
C LYS A 116 -2.79 -17.20 12.55
N GLY A 117 -3.62 -17.38 11.52
CA GLY A 117 -3.87 -18.67 10.87
C GLY A 117 -2.63 -19.35 10.30
N TYR A 118 -1.61 -18.59 9.88
CA TYR A 118 -0.34 -19.17 9.42
C TYR A 118 0.47 -19.83 10.53
N ASN A 119 0.18 -19.53 11.81
CA ASN A 119 0.84 -20.13 12.97
C ASN A 119 2.38 -20.03 12.95
N VAL A 120 2.90 -18.90 12.48
CA VAL A 120 4.35 -18.62 12.36
C VAL A 120 4.91 -17.79 13.53
N GLY A 121 4.12 -17.58 14.59
CA GLY A 121 4.51 -16.79 15.76
C GLY A 121 4.37 -15.28 15.59
N ILE A 122 3.78 -14.82 14.48
CA ILE A 122 3.41 -13.42 14.24
C ILE A 122 1.96 -13.23 14.66
N LYS A 123 1.69 -12.19 15.47
CA LYS A 123 0.35 -11.89 15.98
C LYS A 123 -0.47 -11.05 15.01
N ASP A 124 0.21 -10.13 14.33
CA ASP A 124 -0.33 -9.20 13.35
C ASP A 124 0.84 -8.57 12.57
N VAL A 125 0.55 -7.78 11.54
CA VAL A 125 1.53 -6.92 10.89
C VAL A 125 2.09 -5.86 11.84
N ASP A 126 3.34 -5.50 11.58
CA ASP A 126 4.08 -4.51 12.34
C ASP A 126 4.74 -3.58 11.31
N SER A 127 4.25 -2.35 11.20
CA SER A 127 4.69 -1.37 10.17
C SER A 127 6.17 -0.97 10.30
N TYR A 128 6.80 -1.28 11.43
CA TYR A 128 8.23 -1.07 11.65
C TYR A 128 9.08 -2.24 11.11
N ILE A 129 8.46 -3.40 10.86
CA ILE A 129 9.12 -4.58 10.28
C ILE A 129 8.70 -4.79 8.81
N HIS A 130 7.41 -4.70 8.53
CA HIS A 130 6.81 -4.98 7.23
C HIS A 130 6.15 -3.71 6.70
N SER A 131 6.55 -3.25 5.52
CA SER A 131 5.74 -2.28 4.79
C SER A 131 4.49 -2.98 4.27
N TYR A 132 3.32 -2.43 4.55
CA TYR A 132 2.06 -2.92 4.02
C TYR A 132 1.16 -1.75 3.63
N VAL A 133 0.20 -2.05 2.77
CA VAL A 133 -0.70 -1.09 2.14
C VAL A 133 -2.15 -1.43 2.48
N VAL A 134 -2.98 -0.40 2.41
CA VAL A 134 -4.44 -0.49 2.37
C VAL A 134 -4.94 -0.68 0.95
N LEU A 135 -5.90 -1.58 0.75
CA LEU A 135 -6.56 -1.74 -0.54
C LEU A 135 -8.00 -2.22 -0.36
N GLY A 136 -8.89 -1.72 -1.20
CA GLY A 136 -10.33 -1.94 -1.07
C GLY A 136 -10.97 -0.89 -0.19
N ASN A 137 -12.30 -0.77 -0.28
CA ASN A 137 -13.10 0.15 0.53
C ASN A 137 -14.22 -0.64 1.18
N TYR A 138 -14.13 -0.76 2.49
CA TYR A 138 -15.00 -1.56 3.32
C TYR A 138 -15.71 -0.62 4.27
N ALA A 139 -16.93 -0.25 3.89
CA ALA A 139 -17.83 0.45 4.78
C ALA A 139 -18.55 -0.55 5.68
N ASP A 140 -19.00 -0.11 6.86
CA ASP A 140 -20.05 -0.82 7.57
C ASP A 140 -21.25 -0.96 6.61
N GLU A 141 -21.62 -2.21 6.28
CA GLU A 141 -22.64 -2.50 5.28
C GLU A 141 -23.94 -1.70 5.57
N GLY A 142 -24.27 -0.74 4.70
CA GLY A 142 -25.50 0.05 4.80
C GLY A 142 -25.33 1.52 5.16
N THR A 143 -24.10 2.03 5.36
CA THR A 143 -23.89 3.48 5.52
C THR A 143 -24.22 4.21 4.22
N SER A 144 -25.33 4.96 4.23
CA SER A 144 -25.81 5.70 3.07
C SER A 144 -24.76 6.71 2.59
N GLY A 145 -24.31 6.58 1.34
CA GLY A 145 -23.35 7.50 0.71
C GLY A 145 -21.94 6.95 0.53
N TYR A 146 -21.63 5.78 1.11
CA TYR A 146 -20.36 5.09 0.95
C TYR A 146 -20.40 4.10 -0.22
N THR A 147 -19.33 4.09 -1.01
CA THR A 147 -19.16 3.14 -2.11
C THR A 147 -18.18 2.08 -1.66
N THR A 148 -18.59 0.81 -1.67
CA THR A 148 -17.72 -0.31 -1.30
C THR A 148 -17.08 -0.97 -2.52
N PHE A 149 -15.91 -1.55 -2.30
CA PHE A 149 -15.22 -2.41 -3.25
C PHE A 149 -14.36 -3.42 -2.51
N HIS A 150 -14.62 -4.71 -2.77
CA HIS A 150 -13.87 -5.81 -2.17
C HIS A 150 -12.97 -6.44 -3.24
N PRO A 151 -11.63 -6.22 -3.21
CA PRO A 151 -10.72 -6.79 -4.22
C PRO A 151 -10.76 -8.32 -4.29
N THR A 152 -11.17 -8.98 -3.21
CA THR A 152 -11.39 -10.43 -3.13
C THR A 152 -12.42 -10.94 -4.12
N ASP A 153 -13.43 -10.14 -4.47
CA ASP A 153 -14.46 -10.50 -5.46
C ASP A 153 -13.87 -10.65 -6.88
N TYR A 154 -12.66 -10.13 -7.08
CA TYR A 154 -11.93 -10.13 -8.34
C TYR A 154 -10.68 -11.01 -8.28
N GLY A 155 -10.56 -11.88 -7.26
CA GLY A 155 -9.48 -12.84 -7.14
C GLY A 155 -8.16 -12.26 -6.65
N ILE A 156 -8.16 -11.04 -6.10
CA ILE A 156 -7.01 -10.51 -5.37
C ILE A 156 -7.02 -11.13 -3.97
N GLU A 157 -5.93 -11.78 -3.58
CA GLU A 157 -5.82 -12.47 -2.30
C GLU A 157 -5.25 -11.53 -1.23
N PRO A 158 -5.85 -11.47 -0.03
CA PRO A 158 -5.27 -10.78 1.12
C PRO A 158 -3.85 -11.26 1.40
N LEU A 159 -3.02 -10.38 1.96
CA LEU A 159 -1.60 -10.65 2.28
C LEU A 159 -0.71 -10.96 1.07
N SER A 160 -1.19 -10.67 -0.15
CA SER A 160 -0.37 -10.66 -1.36
C SER A 160 0.54 -9.44 -1.42
N ILE A 161 1.53 -9.48 -2.32
CA ILE A 161 2.46 -8.37 -2.54
C ILE A 161 1.87 -7.38 -3.55
N VAL A 162 1.81 -6.12 -3.15
CA VAL A 162 1.42 -4.97 -3.97
C VAL A 162 2.68 -4.22 -4.41
N ALA A 163 2.79 -3.97 -5.72
CA ALA A 163 3.83 -3.15 -6.31
C ALA A 163 3.37 -1.68 -6.35
N VAL A 164 4.11 -0.79 -5.68
CA VAL A 164 3.79 0.63 -5.59
C VAL A 164 4.83 1.44 -6.36
N VAL A 165 4.40 2.15 -7.40
CA VAL A 165 5.26 3.07 -8.15
C VAL A 165 5.02 4.49 -7.64
N CYS A 166 5.96 4.99 -6.85
CA CYS A 166 5.90 6.34 -6.27
C CYS A 166 7.25 7.05 -6.47
N ASN A 167 7.22 8.35 -6.75
CA ASN A 167 8.42 9.19 -6.91
C ASN A 167 9.50 8.61 -7.85
N ASN A 168 9.07 8.01 -8.97
CA ASN A 168 9.94 7.34 -9.94
C ASN A 168 10.78 6.17 -9.36
N GLN A 169 10.25 5.55 -8.31
CA GLN A 169 10.81 4.39 -7.63
C GLN A 169 9.74 3.29 -7.49
N LEU A 170 10.18 2.04 -7.36
CA LEU A 170 9.33 0.90 -7.09
C LEU A 170 9.50 0.44 -5.64
N PHE A 171 8.38 0.31 -4.95
CA PHE A 171 8.25 -0.22 -3.60
C PHE A 171 7.35 -1.45 -3.62
N TYR A 172 7.47 -2.27 -2.58
CA TYR A 172 6.58 -3.40 -2.34
C TYR A 172 5.98 -3.28 -0.96
N GLY A 173 4.68 -3.49 -0.86
CA GLY A 173 3.96 -3.64 0.39
C GLY A 173 3.16 -4.93 0.38
N VAL A 174 2.88 -5.47 1.56
CA VAL A 174 1.85 -6.51 1.71
C VAL A 174 0.48 -5.83 1.69
N TRP A 175 -0.53 -6.37 1.03
CA TRP A 175 -1.90 -5.91 1.25
C TRP A 175 -2.41 -6.51 2.57
N ALA A 176 -2.22 -5.80 3.67
CA ALA A 176 -2.56 -6.29 5.01
C ALA A 176 -3.75 -5.55 5.64
N ASP A 177 -4.21 -4.47 5.03
CA ASP A 177 -5.31 -3.69 5.55
C ASP A 177 -6.29 -3.17 4.49
N GLN A 178 -7.39 -2.59 4.94
CA GLN A 178 -8.51 -2.16 4.12
C GLN A 178 -8.85 -0.70 4.45
N ASN A 179 -9.25 0.10 3.46
CA ASN A 179 -9.78 1.43 3.76
C ASN A 179 -11.17 1.29 4.40
N GLY A 180 -11.35 1.97 5.53
CA GLY A 180 -12.60 2.02 6.28
C GLY A 180 -13.56 3.10 5.76
N ASP A 181 -14.34 3.67 6.68
CA ASP A 181 -15.32 4.74 6.42
C ASP A 181 -14.71 6.16 6.45
N ASP A 182 -13.48 6.32 5.95
CA ASP A 182 -12.74 7.58 5.90
C ASP A 182 -13.08 8.50 4.71
#